data_AF-A0A8H6JV48-F1
#
_entry.id   AF-A0A8H6JV48-F1
#
_cell.length_a   1.000
_cell.length_b   1.000
_cell.length_c   1.000
_cell.angle_alpha   90.00
_cell.angle_beta   90.00
_cell.angle_gamma   90.00
#
_symmetry.space_group_name_H-M   'P 1'
#
loop_
_entity.id
_entity.type
_entity.pdbx_description
1 polymer ?
#
loop_
_entity_poly.entity_id
_entity_poly.type
_entity_poly.pdbx_seq_one_letter_code
_entity_poly.pdbx_strand_id
1 'polypeptide(L)'
;MASFPHGNRPQYPPGYEPATTGYHKTINTRVVVGYPKWGFVIYRGTYNDDKLWEKCVALLKSSVNHWLRDRNQEDVLELNLVWTIVEDRETLDGAPKEAVRTRFRKWAAGRSVERDGPGADGPWVGKQCPRFRFCVYVDQASLDSLTARWIPHEKYWSLRGQVAIINGIHGHHDEDTLSHATVRTARPKDGYEREGEGEGEDEDEHDESEDEEEVYSPIEGDTSKDVGWRYKDTDLLVTWYEELHKQGMEWETWHHFYEGERPYCPKVDAGTRGEPLAMVDLSRKE
;
A
#
# COMPACT_ATOMS: atom_id res chain seq x y z
N MET A 1 5.88 31.74 -5.59
CA MET A 1 6.06 30.39 -6.17
C MET A 1 7.39 29.86 -5.68
N ALA A 2 7.37 29.01 -4.65
CA ALA A 2 8.59 28.37 -4.18
C ALA A 2 8.87 27.19 -5.11
N SER A 3 9.93 27.30 -5.90
CA SER A 3 10.51 26.18 -6.64
C SER A 3 11.01 25.16 -5.62
N PHE A 4 10.40 23.97 -5.58
CA PHE A 4 10.92 22.87 -4.78
C PHE A 4 12.19 22.37 -5.48
N PRO A 5 13.37 22.42 -4.83
CA PRO A 5 14.57 21.87 -5.43
C PRO A 5 14.32 20.40 -5.69
N HIS A 6 14.68 19.92 -6.87
CA HIS A 6 14.89 18.50 -7.14
C HIS A 6 16.06 18.05 -6.27
N GLY A 7 15.81 17.92 -4.96
CA GLY A 7 16.81 17.60 -3.97
C GLY A 7 17.38 16.22 -4.27
N ASN A 8 18.68 16.06 -4.03
CA ASN A 8 19.30 14.75 -4.01
C ASN A 8 18.47 13.81 -3.12
N ARG A 9 18.30 12.55 -3.57
CA ARG A 9 17.66 11.50 -2.77
C ARG A 9 18.25 11.50 -1.36
N PRO A 10 17.43 11.28 -0.32
CA PRO A 10 17.93 11.29 1.05
C PRO A 10 18.98 10.19 1.19
N GLN A 11 20.08 10.52 1.88
CA GLN A 11 21.21 9.62 2.10
C GLN A 11 21.23 9.14 3.54
N TYR A 12 21.87 7.99 3.77
CA TYR A 12 22.11 7.52 5.13
C TYR A 12 23.00 8.51 5.90
N PRO A 13 22.76 8.73 7.20
CA PRO A 13 23.67 9.48 8.06
C PRO A 13 25.09 8.89 8.03
N PRO A 14 26.15 9.70 8.15
CA PRO A 14 27.52 9.20 8.24
C PRO A 14 27.67 8.17 9.37
N GLY A 15 28.28 7.01 9.05
CA GLY A 15 28.50 5.93 10.02
C GLY A 15 27.29 5.05 10.30
N TYR A 16 26.15 5.29 9.65
CA TYR A 16 25.02 4.36 9.73
C TYR A 16 25.26 3.13 8.85
N GLU A 17 25.17 1.95 9.46
CA GLU A 17 25.18 0.67 8.74
C GLU A 17 23.74 0.22 8.47
N PRO A 18 23.30 0.14 7.20
CA PRO A 18 21.93 -0.27 6.87
C PRO A 18 21.65 -1.70 7.34
N ALA A 19 20.45 -1.90 7.89
CA ALA A 19 19.94 -3.24 8.13
C ALA A 19 19.81 -3.99 6.79
N THR A 20 20.10 -5.29 6.79
CA THR A 20 20.05 -6.14 5.59
C THR A 20 19.08 -7.31 5.72
N THR A 21 18.54 -7.55 6.93
CA THR A 21 17.62 -8.64 7.24
C THR A 21 16.42 -8.12 8.04
N GLY A 22 15.39 -8.97 8.18
CA GLY A 22 14.14 -8.56 8.82
C GLY A 22 13.41 -7.47 8.03
N TYR A 23 12.79 -6.53 8.74
CA TYR A 23 12.06 -5.40 8.17
C TYR A 23 12.99 -4.22 7.82
N HIS A 24 14.09 -4.55 7.15
CA HIS A 24 15.18 -3.64 6.85
C HIS A 24 14.74 -2.40 6.05
N LYS A 25 13.78 -2.50 5.13
CA LYS A 25 13.31 -1.33 4.36
C LYS A 25 12.59 -0.34 5.26
N THR A 26 11.74 -0.84 6.16
CA THR A 26 11.07 -0.01 7.16
C THR A 26 12.10 0.66 8.07
N ILE A 27 13.07 -0.10 8.58
CA ILE A 27 14.14 0.39 9.46
C ILE A 27 14.99 1.46 8.75
N ASN A 28 15.52 1.12 7.58
CA ASN A 28 16.42 1.99 6.81
C ASN A 28 15.70 3.25 6.32
N THR A 29 14.46 3.15 5.86
CA THR A 29 13.68 4.31 5.40
C THR A 29 13.47 5.31 6.54
N ARG A 30 13.10 4.84 7.74
CA ARG A 30 12.91 5.71 8.93
C ARG A 30 14.16 6.55 9.23
N VAL A 31 15.34 5.94 9.08
CA VAL A 31 16.63 6.62 9.28
C VAL A 31 16.92 7.60 8.15
N VAL A 32 16.82 7.16 6.89
CA VAL A 32 17.13 7.96 5.70
C VAL A 32 16.25 9.19 5.59
N VAL A 33 14.95 9.06 5.85
CA VAL A 33 14.00 10.18 5.74
C VAL A 33 13.91 11.01 7.04
N GLY A 34 14.60 10.57 8.10
CA GLY A 34 14.61 11.25 9.40
C GLY A 34 13.26 11.25 10.13
N TYR A 35 12.39 10.27 9.86
CA TYR A 35 11.07 10.17 10.49
C TYR A 35 10.86 8.80 11.12
N PRO A 36 10.70 8.70 12.46
CA PRO A 36 10.79 7.42 13.14
C PRO A 36 9.48 6.65 13.17
N LYS A 37 8.31 7.30 13.08
CA LYS A 37 7.01 6.61 13.22
C LYS A 37 6.66 5.79 11.98
N TRP A 38 6.00 4.67 12.20
CA TRP A 38 5.52 3.79 11.13
C TRP A 38 4.19 3.13 11.52
N GLY A 39 3.61 2.38 10.58
CA GLY A 39 2.30 1.75 10.70
C GLY A 39 1.23 2.46 9.87
N PHE A 40 0.23 1.71 9.42
CA PHE A 40 -0.85 2.22 8.60
C PHE A 40 -1.80 3.14 9.38
N VAL A 41 -2.47 4.02 8.65
CA VAL A 41 -3.73 4.62 9.08
C VAL A 41 -4.85 3.66 8.70
N ILE A 42 -5.71 3.32 9.66
CA ILE A 42 -6.79 2.36 9.50
C ILE A 42 -8.12 3.10 9.58
N TYR A 43 -8.92 3.01 8.52
CA TYR A 43 -10.27 3.56 8.47
C TYR A 43 -11.30 2.46 8.71
N ARG A 44 -12.20 2.70 9.67
CA ARG A 44 -13.34 1.82 9.92
C ARG A 44 -14.48 2.16 8.98
N GLY A 45 -14.85 1.22 8.12
CA GLY A 45 -15.87 1.38 7.07
C GLY A 45 -17.23 0.76 7.35
N THR A 46 -17.38 0.07 8.47
CA THR A 46 -18.65 -0.56 8.86
C THR A 46 -18.85 -0.43 10.36
N TYR A 47 -20.09 -0.14 10.74
CA TYR A 47 -20.48 0.11 12.12
C TYR A 47 -21.63 -0.80 12.60
N ASN A 48 -21.83 -1.92 11.91
CA ASN A 48 -22.89 -2.89 12.19
C ASN A 48 -22.64 -3.70 13.47
N ASP A 49 -21.37 -3.95 13.83
CA ASP A 49 -21.00 -4.71 15.02
C ASP A 49 -19.71 -4.15 15.65
N ASP A 50 -19.88 -3.36 16.72
CA ASP A 50 -18.77 -2.76 17.46
C ASP A 50 -17.90 -3.81 18.17
N LYS A 51 -18.50 -4.91 18.66
CA LYS A 51 -17.75 -5.95 19.37
C LYS A 51 -16.88 -6.76 18.41
N LEU A 52 -17.40 -7.07 17.22
CA LEU A 52 -16.63 -7.71 16.17
C LEU A 52 -15.48 -6.80 15.71
N TRP A 53 -15.73 -5.51 15.55
CA TRP A 53 -14.70 -4.52 15.25
C TRP A 53 -13.59 -4.49 16.32
N GLU A 54 -13.96 -4.45 17.61
CA GLU A 54 -13.00 -4.48 18.71
C GLU A 54 -12.12 -5.75 18.68
N LYS A 55 -12.71 -6.92 18.41
CA LYS A 55 -11.96 -8.18 18.21
C LYS A 55 -10.99 -8.07 17.03
N CYS A 56 -11.45 -7.52 15.90
CA CYS A 56 -10.61 -7.32 14.71
C CYS A 56 -9.39 -6.46 15.04
N VAL A 57 -9.60 -5.28 15.65
CA VAL A 57 -8.49 -4.37 16.03
C VAL A 57 -7.54 -5.04 17.03
N ALA A 58 -8.06 -5.75 18.02
CA ALA A 58 -7.23 -6.47 19.00
C ALA A 58 -6.35 -7.52 18.32
N LEU A 59 -6.91 -8.27 17.37
CA LEU A 59 -6.17 -9.30 16.66
C LEU A 59 -5.19 -8.75 15.62
N LEU A 60 -5.51 -7.66 14.92
CA LEU A 60 -4.55 -6.97 14.06
C LEU A 60 -3.32 -6.53 14.85
N LYS A 61 -3.54 -5.91 16.03
CA LYS A 61 -2.45 -5.53 16.95
C LYS A 61 -1.65 -6.74 17.41
N SER A 62 -2.33 -7.82 17.79
CA SER A 62 -1.68 -9.06 18.22
C SER A 62 -0.83 -9.69 17.11
N SER A 63 -1.34 -9.75 15.87
CA SER A 63 -0.62 -10.27 14.71
C SER A 63 0.63 -9.46 14.41
N VAL A 64 0.54 -8.12 14.41
CA VAL A 64 1.71 -7.25 14.21
C VAL A 64 2.76 -7.51 15.28
N ASN A 65 2.36 -7.55 16.55
CA ASN A 65 3.29 -7.81 17.66
C ASN A 65 3.92 -9.21 17.59
N HIS A 66 3.17 -10.22 17.16
CA HIS A 66 3.69 -11.57 16.95
C HIS A 66 4.81 -11.57 15.89
N TRP A 67 4.57 -10.96 14.73
CA TRP A 67 5.56 -10.90 13.65
C TRP A 67 6.80 -10.07 13.99
N LEU A 68 6.64 -9.00 14.76
CA LEU A 68 7.79 -8.25 15.27
C LEU A 68 8.69 -9.15 16.14
N ARG A 69 8.09 -9.91 17.07
CA ARG A 69 8.81 -10.85 17.94
C ARG A 69 9.43 -12.01 17.19
N ASP A 70 8.69 -12.62 16.26
CA ASP A 70 9.18 -13.72 15.40
C ASP A 70 10.47 -13.31 14.65
N ARG A 71 10.56 -12.03 14.26
CA ARG A 71 11.72 -11.48 13.55
C ARG A 71 12.75 -10.79 14.44
N ASN A 72 12.60 -10.84 15.76
CA ASN A 72 13.43 -10.12 16.74
C ASN A 72 13.55 -8.62 16.41
N GLN A 73 12.43 -7.96 16.07
CA GLN A 73 12.38 -6.54 15.68
C GLN A 73 11.56 -5.68 16.65
N GLU A 74 11.08 -6.24 17.76
CA GLU A 74 10.34 -5.52 18.79
C GLU A 74 11.10 -4.30 19.31
N ASP A 75 12.38 -4.47 19.67
CA ASP A 75 13.20 -3.40 20.24
C ASP A 75 13.46 -2.25 19.24
N VAL A 76 13.39 -2.53 17.94
CA VAL A 76 13.70 -1.57 16.86
C VAL A 76 12.45 -0.86 16.34
N LEU A 77 11.33 -1.60 16.24
CA LEU A 77 10.13 -1.14 15.56
C LEU A 77 8.97 -0.87 16.51
N GLU A 78 8.80 -1.63 17.60
CA GLU A 78 7.61 -1.52 18.47
C GLU A 78 7.49 -0.10 19.07
N LEU A 79 8.60 0.49 19.50
CA LEU A 79 8.65 1.83 20.10
C LEU A 79 8.08 2.95 19.21
N ASN A 80 8.09 2.76 17.89
CA ASN A 80 7.65 3.77 16.94
C ASN A 80 6.47 3.32 16.08
N LEU A 81 5.86 2.17 16.41
CA LEU A 81 4.63 1.71 15.78
C LEU A 81 3.46 2.58 16.28
N VAL A 82 2.75 3.22 15.35
CA VAL A 82 1.62 4.09 15.68
C VAL A 82 0.32 3.58 15.06
N TRP A 83 -0.60 3.18 15.93
CA TRP A 83 -1.96 2.79 15.57
C TRP A 83 -2.85 4.01 15.43
N THR A 84 -3.01 4.51 14.21
CA THR A 84 -3.98 5.57 13.91
C THR A 84 -5.23 4.94 13.33
N ILE A 85 -6.27 4.85 14.16
CA ILE A 85 -7.57 4.32 13.79
C ILE A 85 -8.54 5.50 13.68
N VAL A 86 -9.12 5.67 12.50
CA VAL A 86 -10.08 6.72 12.21
C VAL A 86 -11.49 6.12 12.20
N GLU A 87 -12.28 6.54 13.19
CA GLU A 87 -13.67 6.15 13.36
C GLU A 87 -14.55 7.39 13.29
N ASP A 88 -15.48 7.39 12.35
CA ASP A 88 -16.40 8.48 12.05
C ASP A 88 -17.59 7.89 11.28
N ARG A 89 -18.58 7.40 12.03
CA ARG A 89 -19.73 6.68 11.47
C ARG A 89 -20.47 7.51 10.42
N GLU A 90 -20.64 8.80 10.64
CA GLU A 90 -21.44 9.68 9.77
C GLU A 90 -20.89 9.75 8.34
N THR A 91 -19.59 9.58 8.17
CA THR A 91 -18.92 9.78 6.88
C THR A 91 -18.18 8.55 6.37
N LEU A 92 -18.01 7.51 7.18
CA LEU A 92 -17.29 6.28 6.81
C LEU A 92 -18.17 5.04 6.73
N ASP A 93 -19.37 5.01 7.31
CA ASP A 93 -20.23 3.82 7.27
C ASP A 93 -20.67 3.52 5.82
N GLY A 94 -20.17 2.42 5.25
CA GLY A 94 -20.40 2.05 3.86
C GLY A 94 -19.76 2.99 2.83
N ALA A 95 -18.79 3.81 3.23
CA ALA A 95 -18.17 4.76 2.30
C ALA A 95 -17.44 4.05 1.14
N PRO A 96 -17.54 4.56 -0.10
CA PRO A 96 -16.77 4.03 -1.23
C PRO A 96 -15.28 4.30 -1.03
N LYS A 97 -14.41 3.46 -1.62
CA LYS A 97 -12.97 3.54 -1.37
C LYS A 97 -12.35 4.85 -1.90
N GLU A 98 -12.96 5.46 -2.92
CA GLU A 98 -12.57 6.81 -3.38
C GLU A 98 -12.83 7.91 -2.33
N ALA A 99 -13.93 7.84 -1.59
CA ALA A 99 -14.20 8.79 -0.52
C ALA A 99 -13.17 8.64 0.62
N VAL A 100 -12.83 7.39 0.97
CA VAL A 100 -11.78 7.07 1.94
C VAL A 100 -10.41 7.55 1.45
N ARG A 101 -10.07 7.33 0.16
CA ARG A 101 -8.86 7.82 -0.48
C ARG A 101 -8.75 9.34 -0.38
N THR A 102 -9.81 10.07 -0.72
CA THR A 102 -9.87 11.53 -0.62
C THR A 102 -9.66 12.00 0.82
N ARG A 103 -10.28 11.33 1.79
CA ARG A 103 -10.09 11.67 3.21
C ARG A 103 -8.66 11.38 3.69
N PHE A 104 -8.09 10.26 3.28
CA PHE A 104 -6.71 9.90 3.60
C PHE A 104 -5.71 10.88 2.98
N ARG A 105 -5.91 11.32 1.73
CA ARG A 105 -5.10 12.39 1.12
C ARG A 105 -5.08 13.65 1.95
N LYS A 106 -6.26 14.13 2.39
CA LYS A 106 -6.37 15.30 3.26
C LYS A 106 -5.64 15.10 4.59
N TRP A 107 -5.77 13.90 5.17
CA TRP A 107 -5.01 13.53 6.38
C TRP A 107 -3.50 13.53 6.11
N ALA A 108 -3.02 12.95 5.03
CA ALA A 108 -1.59 12.90 4.70
C ALA A 108 -1.02 14.28 4.38
N ALA A 109 -1.80 15.16 3.74
CA ALA A 109 -1.44 16.55 3.44
C ALA A 109 -1.37 17.43 4.69
N GLY A 110 -2.21 17.16 5.71
CA GLY A 110 -2.17 17.85 7.00
C GLY A 110 -1.00 17.44 7.91
N ARG A 111 0.04 16.78 7.38
CA ARG A 111 1.22 16.34 8.12
C ARG A 111 2.00 17.54 8.65
N SER A 112 2.35 17.49 9.93
CA SER A 112 3.11 18.56 10.59
C SER A 112 3.91 18.02 11.77
N VAL A 113 4.89 18.80 12.25
CA VAL A 113 5.68 18.43 13.43
C VAL A 113 4.81 18.36 14.68
N GLU A 114 3.80 19.22 14.82
CA GLU A 114 2.88 19.24 15.96
C GLU A 114 2.02 17.98 16.01
N ARG A 115 1.53 17.51 14.85
CA ARG A 115 0.66 16.33 14.77
C ARG A 115 1.45 15.02 14.78
N ASP A 116 2.51 14.96 13.98
CA ASP A 116 3.21 13.72 13.67
C ASP A 116 4.58 13.62 14.35
N GLY A 117 5.06 14.69 14.99
CA GLY A 117 6.33 14.71 15.72
C GLY A 117 7.54 15.11 14.85
N PRO A 118 8.74 15.14 15.45
CA PRO A 118 9.95 15.58 14.78
C PRO A 118 10.23 14.84 13.47
N GLY A 119 10.66 15.58 12.45
CA GLY A 119 11.00 15.07 11.12
C GLY A 119 9.80 14.87 10.19
N ALA A 120 8.56 15.02 10.66
CA ALA A 120 7.37 14.82 9.84
C ALA A 120 7.25 15.81 8.65
N ASP A 121 7.77 17.01 8.78
CA ASP A 121 7.84 18.04 7.74
C ASP A 121 8.94 17.78 6.69
N GLY A 122 9.72 16.70 6.85
CA GLY A 122 10.76 16.32 5.90
C GLY A 122 10.22 16.13 4.47
N PRO A 123 10.94 16.61 3.44
CA PRO A 123 10.46 16.65 2.05
C PRO A 123 10.23 15.26 1.43
N TRP A 124 10.88 14.23 1.96
CA TRP A 124 10.79 12.86 1.47
C TRP A 124 9.77 12.01 2.23
N VAL A 125 9.28 12.48 3.38
CA VAL A 125 8.41 11.70 4.27
C VAL A 125 7.11 11.31 3.56
N GLY A 126 6.46 12.24 2.88
CA GLY A 126 5.23 11.96 2.13
C GLY A 126 5.42 11.00 0.94
N LYS A 127 6.61 10.99 0.33
CA LYS A 127 6.91 10.21 -0.89
C LYS A 127 7.51 8.83 -0.60
N GLN A 128 8.18 8.66 0.54
CA GLN A 128 8.91 7.44 0.87
C GLN A 128 8.35 6.67 2.06
N CYS A 129 7.52 7.29 2.91
CA CYS A 129 6.91 6.59 4.04
C CYS A 129 5.53 6.01 3.67
N PRO A 130 5.33 4.68 3.71
CA PRO A 130 4.04 4.06 3.37
C PRO A 130 2.88 4.61 4.18
N ARG A 131 3.10 5.00 5.45
CA ARG A 131 2.10 5.63 6.32
C ARG A 131 1.37 6.82 5.71
N PHE A 132 2.03 7.60 4.84
CA PHE A 132 1.45 8.78 4.20
C PHE A 132 1.04 8.54 2.75
N ARG A 133 1.25 7.32 2.23
CA ARG A 133 0.94 6.93 0.86
C ARG A 133 -0.18 5.91 0.77
N PHE A 134 -0.32 5.06 1.78
CA PHE A 134 -1.28 3.97 1.79
C PHE A 134 -2.06 3.98 3.11
N CYS A 135 -3.34 3.66 3.02
CA CYS A 135 -4.17 3.40 4.20
C CYS A 135 -4.82 2.03 4.11
N VAL A 136 -5.23 1.52 5.27
CA VAL A 136 -6.06 0.34 5.40
C VAL A 136 -7.50 0.79 5.54
N TYR A 137 -8.40 0.16 4.81
CA TYR A 137 -9.84 0.32 4.97
C TYR A 137 -10.47 -1.03 5.29
N VAL A 138 -11.26 -1.07 6.36
CA VAL A 138 -11.97 -2.27 6.81
C VAL A 138 -13.46 -2.05 6.59
N ASP A 139 -13.96 -2.51 5.45
CA ASP A 139 -15.37 -2.50 5.11
C ASP A 139 -16.08 -3.79 5.57
N GLN A 140 -17.38 -3.90 5.28
CA GLN A 140 -18.16 -5.07 5.65
C GLN A 140 -17.60 -6.36 5.05
N ALA A 141 -17.19 -6.35 3.78
CA ALA A 141 -16.60 -7.51 3.12
C ALA A 141 -15.29 -7.93 3.79
N SER A 142 -14.49 -6.96 4.24
CA SER A 142 -13.30 -7.22 5.04
C SER A 142 -13.66 -7.96 6.34
N LEU A 143 -14.59 -7.42 7.16
CA LEU A 143 -15.00 -8.06 8.42
C LEU A 143 -15.61 -9.45 8.22
N ASP A 144 -16.46 -9.61 7.20
CA ASP A 144 -17.12 -10.88 6.89
C ASP A 144 -16.09 -11.97 6.54
N SER A 145 -14.97 -11.58 5.93
CA SER A 145 -13.90 -12.52 5.57
C SER A 145 -13.03 -12.97 6.75
N LEU A 146 -13.14 -12.30 7.92
CA LEU A 146 -12.21 -12.54 9.02
C LEU A 146 -12.49 -13.85 9.74
N THR A 147 -11.42 -14.63 9.90
CA THR A 147 -11.39 -15.84 10.72
C THR A 147 -10.25 -15.76 11.71
N ALA A 148 -10.40 -16.39 12.87
CA ALA A 148 -9.32 -16.46 13.85
C ALA A 148 -9.09 -17.90 14.30
N ARG A 149 -7.82 -18.21 14.58
CA ARG A 149 -7.39 -19.52 15.07
C ARG A 149 -6.34 -19.33 16.15
N TRP A 150 -6.56 -19.93 17.31
CA TRP A 150 -5.56 -20.00 18.36
C TRP A 150 -4.42 -20.95 17.95
N ILE A 151 -3.17 -20.52 18.16
CA ILE A 151 -1.97 -21.31 17.89
C ILE A 151 -1.30 -21.62 19.24
N PRO A 152 -1.55 -22.81 19.82
CA PRO A 152 -1.12 -23.12 21.20
C PRO A 152 0.40 -23.04 21.43
N HIS A 153 1.20 -23.52 20.48
CA HIS A 153 2.66 -23.58 20.63
C HIS A 153 3.31 -22.20 20.64
N GLU A 154 2.75 -21.27 19.86
CA GLU A 154 3.24 -19.89 19.75
C GLU A 154 2.45 -18.92 20.65
N LYS A 155 1.41 -19.42 21.33
CA LYS A 155 0.55 -18.70 22.29
C LYS A 155 -0.01 -17.39 21.73
N TYR A 156 -0.47 -17.39 20.48
CA TYR A 156 -1.10 -16.25 19.84
C TYR A 156 -2.32 -16.65 19.01
N TRP A 157 -3.15 -15.65 18.70
CA TRP A 157 -4.25 -15.79 17.75
C TRP A 157 -3.79 -15.39 16.35
N SER A 158 -3.92 -16.32 15.41
CA SER A 158 -3.74 -16.04 13.98
C SER A 158 -5.04 -15.45 13.42
N LEU A 159 -4.99 -14.19 12.97
CA LEU A 159 -6.08 -13.54 12.24
C LEU A 159 -5.87 -13.70 10.74
N ARG A 160 -6.86 -14.29 10.07
CA ARG A 160 -6.90 -14.44 8.62
C ARG A 160 -8.13 -13.74 8.05
N GLY A 161 -8.15 -13.59 6.74
CA GLY A 161 -9.12 -12.77 6.01
C GLY A 161 -8.40 -11.60 5.37
N GLN A 162 -9.16 -10.67 4.79
CA GLN A 162 -8.57 -9.63 3.96
C GLN A 162 -9.07 -8.24 4.36
N VAL A 163 -8.21 -7.24 4.18
CA VAL A 163 -8.53 -5.81 4.33
C VAL A 163 -8.13 -5.06 3.08
N ALA A 164 -8.81 -3.97 2.77
CA ALA A 164 -8.46 -3.16 1.62
C ALA A 164 -7.24 -2.28 1.94
N ILE A 165 -6.20 -2.38 1.11
CA ILE A 165 -5.08 -1.42 1.06
C ILE A 165 -5.37 -0.44 -0.06
N ILE A 166 -5.50 0.84 0.28
CA ILE A 166 -5.82 1.92 -0.66
C ILE A 166 -4.55 2.72 -0.94
N ASN A 167 -4.23 2.88 -2.23
CA ASN A 167 -3.20 3.82 -2.68
C ASN A 167 -3.76 5.25 -2.65
N GLY A 168 -3.23 6.05 -1.73
CA GLY A 168 -3.62 7.43 -1.50
C GLY A 168 -3.25 8.38 -2.64
N ILE A 169 -2.35 8.02 -3.55
CA ILE A 169 -1.90 8.89 -4.66
C ILE A 169 -2.36 8.40 -6.04
N HIS A 170 -3.08 7.28 -6.11
CA HIS A 170 -3.55 6.72 -7.38
C HIS A 170 -4.45 7.69 -8.17
N GLY A 171 -4.20 7.85 -9.47
CA GLY A 171 -4.93 8.78 -10.34
C GLY A 171 -4.51 10.26 -10.18
N HIS A 172 -3.56 10.57 -9.30
CA HIS A 172 -2.99 11.91 -9.15
C HIS A 172 -1.54 11.89 -9.66
N HIS A 173 -1.37 11.69 -10.97
CA HIS A 173 -0.08 11.98 -11.60
C HIS A 173 0.04 13.50 -11.67
N ASP A 174 0.91 14.09 -10.85
CA ASP A 174 1.34 15.47 -11.06
C ASP A 174 1.84 15.59 -12.51
N GLU A 175 1.36 16.60 -13.25
CA GLU A 175 1.71 16.87 -14.66
C GLU A 175 3.24 16.92 -14.89
N ASP A 176 4.04 17.12 -13.84
CA ASP A 176 5.51 17.11 -13.90
C ASP A 176 6.12 15.72 -14.17
N THR A 177 5.42 14.63 -13.85
CA THR A 177 5.97 13.26 -13.97
C THR A 177 5.84 12.65 -15.36
N LEU A 178 4.94 13.18 -16.21
CA LEU A 178 4.77 12.72 -17.60
C LEU A 178 5.78 13.39 -18.56
N SER A 179 6.46 14.45 -18.13
CA SER A 179 7.45 15.16 -18.95
C SER A 179 8.68 14.33 -19.34
N HIS A 180 8.92 13.19 -18.66
CA HIS A 180 10.07 12.32 -18.94
C HIS A 180 9.74 10.96 -19.56
N ALA A 181 8.45 10.59 -19.69
CA ALA A 181 8.05 9.28 -20.20
C ALA A 181 7.56 9.30 -21.67
N THR A 182 7.25 10.46 -22.25
CA THR A 182 6.79 10.58 -23.65
C THR A 182 7.79 11.18 -24.62
N VAL A 183 9.03 11.45 -24.21
CA VAL A 183 10.11 11.75 -25.17
C VAL A 183 10.76 10.45 -25.68
N ARG A 184 9.94 9.56 -26.24
CA ARG A 184 10.42 8.63 -27.27
C ARG A 184 10.37 9.38 -28.59
N THR A 185 11.44 10.14 -28.84
CA THR A 185 11.94 10.55 -30.16
C THR A 185 10.90 10.65 -31.28
N ALA A 186 10.07 11.69 -31.26
CA ALA A 186 9.57 12.26 -32.49
C ALA A 186 10.77 12.87 -33.22
N ARG A 187 11.48 12.05 -34.00
CA ARG A 187 12.52 12.51 -34.91
C ARG A 187 11.83 13.40 -35.95
N PRO A 188 12.18 14.70 -36.08
CA PRO A 188 11.62 15.54 -37.12
C PRO A 188 11.94 14.92 -38.49
N LYS A 189 10.90 14.66 -39.29
CA LYS A 189 11.04 14.24 -40.70
C LYS A 189 11.39 15.49 -41.52
N ASP A 190 12.65 15.92 -41.46
CA ASP A 190 13.19 16.89 -42.40
C ASP A 190 14.10 16.16 -43.40
N GLY A 191 13.67 16.20 -44.66
CA GLY A 191 14.18 15.40 -45.75
C GLY A 191 15.57 15.81 -46.24
N TYR A 192 16.32 14.80 -46.65
CA TYR A 192 17.31 14.91 -47.72
C TYR A 192 17.24 13.64 -48.56
N GLU A 193 16.87 13.82 -49.82
CA GLU A 193 17.07 12.84 -50.89
C GLU A 193 18.58 12.63 -51.10
N ARG A 194 19.04 11.37 -51.12
CA ARG A 194 20.07 10.94 -52.08
C ARG A 194 20.20 9.41 -52.18
N GLU A 195 19.92 8.95 -53.38
CA GLU A 195 20.22 7.71 -54.12
C GLU A 195 21.32 6.76 -53.60
N GLY A 196 21.08 5.44 -53.74
CA GLY A 196 22.15 4.43 -53.90
C GLY A 196 21.85 3.02 -53.36
N GLU A 197 21.20 2.19 -54.18
CA GLU A 197 21.37 0.74 -54.43
C GLU A 197 21.71 -0.24 -53.27
N GLY A 198 20.91 -1.31 -53.15
CA GLY A 198 21.30 -2.55 -52.46
C GLY A 198 20.12 -3.45 -52.08
N GLU A 199 19.93 -4.53 -52.83
CA GLU A 199 18.89 -5.57 -52.71
C GLU A 199 18.96 -6.37 -51.40
N GLY A 200 17.80 -6.84 -50.92
CA GLY A 200 17.69 -7.80 -49.81
C GLY A 200 16.26 -7.87 -49.27
N GLU A 201 15.50 -8.83 -49.77
CA GLU A 201 14.15 -9.21 -49.33
C GLU A 201 14.21 -9.71 -47.88
N ASP A 202 13.42 -9.12 -46.98
CA ASP A 202 12.97 -9.77 -45.74
C ASP A 202 11.54 -9.27 -45.44
N GLU A 203 10.60 -10.21 -45.52
CA GLU A 203 9.19 -10.06 -45.19
C GLU A 203 9.04 -10.02 -43.67
N ASP A 204 9.10 -8.83 -43.07
CA ASP A 204 8.66 -8.64 -41.69
C ASP A 204 7.23 -8.09 -41.70
N GLU A 205 6.25 -9.01 -41.72
CA GLU A 205 4.89 -8.76 -41.26
C GLU A 205 4.96 -8.38 -39.77
N HIS A 206 5.19 -7.09 -39.49
CA HIS A 206 4.84 -6.51 -38.21
C HIS A 206 3.31 -6.49 -38.11
N ASP A 207 2.77 -7.57 -37.54
CA ASP A 207 1.44 -7.61 -36.93
C ASP A 207 1.43 -6.57 -35.80
N GLU A 208 1.11 -5.32 -36.16
CA GLU A 208 0.60 -4.33 -35.22
C GLU A 208 -0.77 -4.83 -34.75
N SER A 209 -0.76 -5.79 -33.81
CA SER A 209 -1.94 -6.05 -33.00
C SER A 209 -2.23 -4.75 -32.27
N GLU A 210 -3.20 -3.99 -32.79
CA GLU A 210 -3.86 -2.91 -32.07
C GLU A 210 -4.19 -3.46 -30.68
N ASP A 211 -3.58 -2.89 -29.63
CA ASP A 211 -3.94 -3.20 -28.25
C ASP A 211 -5.44 -2.90 -28.10
N GLU A 212 -6.31 -3.89 -28.29
CA GLU A 212 -7.70 -3.82 -27.91
C GLU A 212 -7.69 -3.45 -26.42
N GLU A 213 -8.06 -2.20 -26.10
CA GLU A 213 -8.18 -1.77 -24.71
C GLU A 213 -9.10 -2.78 -24.00
N GLU A 214 -8.51 -3.64 -23.18
CA GLU A 214 -9.23 -4.71 -22.50
C GLU A 214 -10.24 -4.03 -21.54
N VAL A 215 -11.48 -3.84 -21.99
CA VAL A 215 -12.51 -3.12 -21.23
C VAL A 215 -12.98 -4.01 -20.08
N TYR A 216 -12.43 -3.80 -18.89
CA TYR A 216 -12.82 -4.57 -17.71
C TYR A 216 -14.19 -4.14 -17.17
N SER A 217 -14.91 -5.07 -16.53
CA SER A 217 -16.19 -4.76 -15.87
C SER A 217 -16.04 -3.67 -14.80
N PRO A 218 -16.96 -2.71 -14.64
CA PRO A 218 -16.79 -1.65 -13.64
C PRO A 218 -16.68 -2.19 -12.20
N ILE A 219 -15.66 -1.73 -11.46
CA ILE A 219 -15.52 -1.94 -10.01
C ILE A 219 -15.64 -0.56 -9.36
N GLU A 220 -16.69 -0.35 -8.55
CA GLU A 220 -17.00 0.97 -7.97
C GLU A 220 -17.06 2.10 -9.03
N GLY A 221 -17.43 1.76 -10.27
CA GLY A 221 -17.50 2.69 -11.41
C GLY A 221 -16.21 2.82 -12.23
N ASP A 222 -15.13 2.14 -11.86
CA ASP A 222 -13.84 2.19 -12.55
C ASP A 222 -13.63 0.94 -13.43
N THR A 223 -13.34 1.16 -14.72
CA THR A 223 -13.04 0.11 -15.71
C THR A 223 -11.55 -0.13 -15.91
N SER A 224 -10.69 0.63 -15.21
CA SER A 224 -9.24 0.45 -15.25
C SER A 224 -8.83 -0.91 -14.68
N LYS A 225 -7.71 -1.42 -15.18
CA LYS A 225 -7.04 -2.58 -14.61
C LYS A 225 -6.60 -2.31 -13.17
N ASP A 226 -5.96 -1.17 -12.94
CA ASP A 226 -5.58 -0.66 -11.62
C ASP A 226 -6.61 0.35 -11.12
N VAL A 227 -7.39 -0.02 -10.10
CA VAL A 227 -8.39 0.87 -9.47
C VAL A 227 -7.84 1.59 -8.23
N GLY A 228 -6.55 1.44 -7.95
CA GLY A 228 -5.85 2.14 -6.87
C GLY A 228 -6.13 1.62 -5.46
N TRP A 229 -6.67 0.41 -5.33
CA TRP A 229 -6.81 -0.30 -4.07
C TRP A 229 -6.87 -1.82 -4.34
N ARG A 230 -6.55 -2.64 -3.34
CA ARG A 230 -6.76 -4.10 -3.39
C ARG A 230 -6.97 -4.68 -2.01
N TYR A 231 -7.65 -5.83 -1.93
CA TYR A 231 -7.66 -6.61 -0.70
C TYR A 231 -6.34 -7.35 -0.51
N LYS A 232 -5.89 -7.45 0.74
CA LYS A 232 -4.68 -8.14 1.15
C LYS A 232 -4.91 -8.85 2.49
N ASP A 233 -4.20 -9.95 2.67
CA ASP A 233 -4.35 -10.79 3.85
C ASP A 233 -3.90 -10.06 5.11
N THR A 234 -4.70 -10.19 6.19
CA THR A 234 -4.48 -9.50 7.45
C THR A 234 -3.28 -10.01 8.24
N ASP A 235 -2.92 -11.29 8.08
CA ASP A 235 -1.78 -11.88 8.79
C ASP A 235 -0.45 -11.27 8.35
N LEU A 236 -0.34 -10.85 7.08
CA LEU A 236 0.87 -10.31 6.49
C LEU A 236 0.95 -8.77 6.55
N LEU A 237 0.15 -8.10 7.38
CA LEU A 237 0.08 -6.62 7.40
C LEU A 237 1.45 -5.93 7.58
N VAL A 238 2.32 -6.45 8.44
CA VAL A 238 3.70 -5.91 8.63
C VAL A 238 4.54 -6.14 7.39
N THR A 239 4.43 -7.32 6.78
CA THR A 239 5.10 -7.67 5.53
C THR A 239 4.66 -6.77 4.39
N TRP A 240 3.36 -6.48 4.29
CA TRP A 240 2.83 -5.54 3.30
C TRP A 240 3.36 -4.13 3.53
N TYR A 241 3.42 -3.65 4.78
CA TYR A 241 4.02 -2.36 5.09
C TYR A 241 5.49 -2.29 4.63
N GLU A 242 6.26 -3.34 4.91
CA GLU A 242 7.65 -3.49 4.47
C GLU A 242 7.80 -3.49 2.94
N GLU A 243 6.89 -4.15 2.22
CA GLU A 243 6.93 -4.21 0.76
C GLU A 243 6.58 -2.88 0.08
N LEU A 244 5.70 -2.08 0.71
CA LEU A 244 5.30 -0.77 0.22
C LEU A 244 6.42 0.29 0.33
N HIS A 245 7.56 -0.05 0.96
CA HIS A 245 8.77 0.75 0.93
C HIS A 245 9.60 0.58 -0.37
N LYS A 246 9.28 -0.35 -1.29
CA LYS A 246 10.09 -0.61 -2.50
C LYS A 246 10.38 0.68 -3.26
N GLN A 247 11.68 1.01 -3.36
CA GLN A 247 12.21 2.20 -4.02
C GLN A 247 12.20 2.00 -5.54
N GLY A 248 11.29 2.70 -6.22
CA GLY A 248 11.14 2.82 -7.67
C GLY A 248 10.38 4.13 -7.97
N MET A 249 10.07 4.42 -9.23
CA MET A 249 9.07 5.46 -9.52
C MET A 249 7.75 5.06 -8.83
N GLU A 250 6.95 6.02 -8.34
CA GLU A 250 5.78 5.74 -7.49
C GLU A 250 4.81 4.68 -8.06
N TRP A 251 4.76 4.57 -9.39
CA TRP A 251 3.98 3.58 -10.14
C TRP A 251 4.53 2.15 -10.07
N GLU A 252 5.85 1.94 -10.01
CA GLU A 252 6.49 0.61 -9.96
C GLU A 252 6.21 -0.09 -8.63
N THR A 253 6.27 0.65 -7.52
CA THR A 253 5.98 0.13 -6.18
C THR A 253 4.55 -0.44 -6.11
N TRP A 254 3.59 0.33 -6.62
CA TRP A 254 2.20 -0.07 -6.61
C TRP A 254 1.92 -1.18 -7.61
N HIS A 255 2.47 -1.14 -8.83
CA HIS A 255 2.29 -2.19 -9.83
C HIS A 255 2.77 -3.57 -9.32
N HIS A 256 3.95 -3.62 -8.68
CA HIS A 256 4.44 -4.85 -8.04
C HIS A 256 3.56 -5.30 -6.88
N PHE A 257 3.00 -4.36 -6.13
CA PHE A 257 2.08 -4.66 -5.04
C PHE A 257 0.69 -5.07 -5.55
N TYR A 258 0.29 -4.65 -6.74
CA TYR A 258 -1.00 -4.92 -7.38
C TYR A 258 -1.04 -6.27 -8.10
N GLU A 259 0.13 -6.81 -8.49
CA GLU A 259 0.30 -8.13 -9.14
C GLU A 259 -0.46 -8.30 -10.47
N GLY A 260 -1.08 -7.23 -11.00
CA GLY A 260 -1.77 -7.26 -12.29
C GLY A 260 -3.14 -7.93 -12.28
N GLU A 261 -3.69 -8.29 -11.12
CA GLU A 261 -5.04 -8.85 -10.98
C GLU A 261 -6.01 -7.80 -10.44
N ARG A 262 -7.26 -7.81 -10.95
CA ARG A 262 -8.29 -6.88 -10.45
C ARG A 262 -8.79 -7.30 -9.08
N PRO A 263 -9.13 -6.34 -8.19
CA PRO A 263 -9.67 -6.62 -6.89
C PRO A 263 -10.94 -7.45 -6.99
N TYR A 264 -11.02 -8.49 -6.17
CA TYR A 264 -12.20 -9.31 -6.02
C TYR A 264 -12.74 -9.18 -4.59
N CYS A 265 -14.03 -9.47 -4.39
CA CYS A 265 -14.63 -9.45 -3.07
C CYS A 265 -14.01 -10.56 -2.18
N PRO A 266 -13.51 -10.24 -0.98
CA PRO A 266 -12.99 -11.22 -0.05
C PRO A 266 -14.03 -12.32 0.19
N LYS A 267 -13.60 -13.57 0.06
CA LYS A 267 -14.44 -14.71 0.39
C LYS A 267 -13.99 -15.24 1.74
N VAL A 268 -14.95 -15.64 2.56
CA VAL A 268 -14.66 -16.53 3.70
C VAL A 268 -14.00 -17.77 3.12
N ASP A 269 -12.76 -18.01 3.51
CA ASP A 269 -12.06 -19.22 3.08
C ASP A 269 -12.73 -20.42 3.77
N ALA A 270 -13.50 -21.19 3.00
CA ALA A 270 -14.33 -22.29 3.50
C ALA A 270 -13.52 -23.53 3.97
N GLY A 271 -12.19 -23.43 4.07
CA GLY A 271 -11.28 -24.48 4.52
C GLY A 271 -10.91 -24.45 6.02
N THR A 272 -9.94 -25.28 6.41
CA THR A 272 -9.41 -25.56 7.77
C THR A 272 -8.71 -24.38 8.49
N ARG A 273 -9.07 -23.13 8.18
CA ARG A 273 -8.28 -21.92 8.49
C ARG A 273 -8.67 -21.14 9.74
N GLY A 274 -9.67 -21.59 10.49
CA GLY A 274 -10.09 -20.97 11.75
C GLY A 274 -11.61 -20.86 11.86
N GLU A 275 -12.08 -20.30 12.97
CA GLU A 275 -13.50 -20.01 13.16
C GLU A 275 -13.80 -18.57 12.68
N PRO A 276 -15.00 -18.29 12.13
CA PRO A 276 -15.42 -16.92 11.83
C PRO A 276 -15.23 -16.02 13.05
N LEU A 277 -14.63 -14.84 12.87
CA LEU A 277 -14.25 -13.97 13.99
C LEU A 277 -15.44 -13.60 14.90
N ALA A 278 -16.64 -13.51 14.32
CA ALA A 278 -17.89 -13.28 15.06
C ALA A 278 -18.15 -14.36 16.13
N MET A 279 -17.79 -15.61 15.84
CA MET A 279 -18.03 -16.77 16.72
C MET A 279 -16.90 -17.00 17.73
N VAL A 280 -15.73 -16.40 17.52
CA VAL A 280 -14.53 -16.64 18.33
C VAL A 280 -14.62 -15.95 19.69
N ASP A 281 -14.41 -16.71 20.77
CA ASP A 281 -14.14 -16.19 22.10
C ASP A 281 -12.63 -16.06 22.33
N LEU A 282 -12.13 -14.81 22.33
CA LEU A 282 -10.70 -14.52 22.49
C LEU A 282 -10.15 -14.88 23.89
N SER A 283 -11.03 -15.15 24.87
CA SER A 283 -10.62 -15.61 26.19
C SER A 283 -10.27 -17.11 26.22
N ARG A 284 -10.75 -17.88 25.24
CA ARG A 284 -10.51 -19.32 25.13
C ARG A 284 -9.09 -19.58 24.62
N LYS A 285 -8.19 -19.99 25.52
CA LYS A 285 -6.79 -20.34 25.22
C LYS A 285 -6.59 -21.86 25.32
N GLU A 286 -7.41 -22.63 24.62
CA GLU A 286 -7.35 -24.10 24.62
C GLU A 286 -6.37 -24.64 23.59
#